data_AF-A0A2W0AYM2-F1
#
_entry.id   AF-A0A2W0AYM2-F1
#
_cell.length_a   1.000
_cell.length_b   1.000
_cell.length_c   1.000
_cell.angle_alpha   90.00
_cell.angle_beta   90.00
_cell.angle_gamma   90.00
#
_symmetry.space_group_name_H-M   'P 1'
#
loop_
_entity.id
_entity.type
_entity.pdbx_description
1 polymer ?
#
loop_
_entity_poly.entity_id
_entity_poly.type
_entity_poly.pdbx_seq_one_letter_code
_entity_poly.pdbx_strand_id
1 'polypeptide(L)'
;MFIPGSAAEEFVARILATPSEVEGMTRFSLYTLSTYKFTRPMFMLPKADLALNIWLFRRVPIADKSRYPEAVAAVRSLAERVLAASGKIYPPYAPYFTQPDW
;
A
#
# COMPACT_ATOMS: atom_id res chain seq x y z
N MET A 1 -1.24 -3.45 1.86
CA MET A 1 -1.93 -2.18 2.20
C MET A 1 -3.42 -2.46 2.26
N PHE A 2 -4.17 -1.79 3.12
CA PHE A 2 -5.61 -1.97 3.26
C PHE A 2 -6.33 -0.66 2.94
N ILE A 3 -7.28 -0.70 2.01
CA ILE A 3 -8.07 0.46 1.58
C ILE A 3 -9.53 0.22 1.95
N PRO A 4 -10.28 1.19 2.52
CA PRO A 4 -11.73 1.05 2.70
C PRO A 4 -12.40 0.66 1.39
N GLY A 5 -13.41 -0.21 1.44
CA GLY A 5 -14.14 -0.64 0.25
C GLY A 5 -14.70 0.53 -0.56
N SER A 6 -15.13 1.60 0.11
CA SER A 6 -15.65 2.83 -0.50
C SER A 6 -14.64 3.62 -1.34
N ALA A 7 -13.34 3.44 -1.11
CA ALA A 7 -12.26 4.14 -1.83
C ALA A 7 -11.47 3.20 -2.76
N ALA A 8 -11.76 1.90 -2.73
CA ALA A 8 -10.92 0.88 -3.34
C ALA A 8 -10.86 0.97 -4.88
N GLU A 9 -12.00 1.25 -5.52
CA GLU A 9 -12.09 1.34 -6.98
C GLU A 9 -11.23 2.49 -7.52
N GLU A 10 -11.48 3.71 -7.05
CA GLU A 10 -10.72 4.89 -7.46
C GLU A 10 -9.23 4.74 -7.17
N PHE A 11 -8.90 4.20 -5.98
CA PHE A 11 -7.51 4.00 -5.57
C PHE A 11 -6.77 3.03 -6.50
N VAL A 12 -7.38 1.89 -6.85
CA VAL A 12 -6.78 0.90 -7.75
C VAL A 12 -6.72 1.43 -9.18
N ALA A 13 -7.80 2.04 -9.67
CA ALA A 13 -7.86 2.61 -11.01
C ALA A 13 -6.71 3.61 -11.23
N ARG A 14 -6.46 4.50 -10.26
CA ARG A 14 -5.35 5.45 -10.35
C ARG A 14 -4.00 4.77 -10.42
N ILE A 15 -3.72 3.80 -9.54
CA ILE A 15 -2.44 3.10 -9.50
C ILE A 15 -2.17 2.39 -10.82
N LEU A 16 -3.16 1.65 -11.32
CA LEU A 16 -3.00 0.87 -12.55
C LEU A 16 -2.96 1.76 -13.80
N ALA A 17 -3.60 2.93 -13.77
CA ALA A 17 -3.59 3.89 -14.88
C ALA A 17 -2.35 4.80 -14.91
N THR A 18 -1.54 4.85 -13.83
CA THR A 18 -0.39 5.75 -13.73
C THR A 18 0.93 5.01 -14.01
N PRO A 19 1.62 5.25 -15.14
CA PRO A 19 2.81 4.50 -15.53
C PRO A 19 3.92 4.45 -14.47
N SER A 20 4.18 5.57 -13.79
CA SER A 20 5.19 5.65 -12.72
C SER A 20 4.81 4.84 -11.47
N GLU A 21 3.52 4.53 -11.27
CA GLU A 21 3.05 3.71 -10.16
C GLU A 21 3.11 2.21 -10.44
N VAL A 22 3.22 1.82 -11.71
CA VAL A 22 3.40 0.42 -12.13
C VAL A 22 4.83 0.10 -12.56
N GLU A 23 5.71 1.09 -12.64
CA GLU A 23 7.11 0.88 -13.00
C GLU A 23 7.82 -0.08 -12.03
N GLY A 24 8.51 -1.06 -12.60
CA GLY A 24 9.22 -2.10 -11.85
C GLY A 24 8.30 -3.08 -11.11
N MET A 25 6.98 -2.94 -11.23
CA MET A 25 6.02 -3.89 -10.69
C MET A 25 6.11 -5.21 -11.47
N THR A 26 6.29 -6.30 -10.73
CA THR A 26 6.42 -7.66 -11.28
C THR A 26 5.17 -8.48 -11.09
N ARG A 27 4.40 -8.17 -10.05
CA ARG A 27 3.12 -8.80 -9.72
C ARG A 27 2.36 -7.91 -8.74
N PHE A 28 1.05 -8.09 -8.68
CA PHE A 28 0.22 -7.53 -7.64
C PHE A 28 -0.79 -8.58 -7.16
N SER A 29 -1.34 -8.37 -5.96
CA SER A 29 -2.43 -9.18 -5.41
C SER A 29 -3.48 -8.25 -4.80
N LEU A 30 -4.75 -8.54 -5.10
CA LEU A 30 -5.91 -7.79 -4.65
C LEU A 30 -6.93 -8.79 -4.08
N TYR A 31 -7.39 -8.56 -2.86
CA TYR A 31 -8.45 -9.38 -2.27
C TYR A 31 -9.27 -8.59 -1.26
N THR A 32 -10.58 -8.83 -1.28
CA THR A 32 -11.51 -8.21 -0.33
C THR A 32 -11.46 -8.93 1.01
N LEU A 33 -11.51 -8.14 2.08
CA LEU A 33 -11.56 -8.60 3.45
C LEU A 33 -12.77 -8.00 4.12
N SER A 34 -13.52 -8.82 4.85
CA SER A 34 -14.53 -8.32 5.77
C SER A 34 -13.89 -8.01 7.11
N THR A 35 -14.07 -6.79 7.60
CA THR A 35 -13.29 -6.26 8.72
C THR A 35 -13.88 -6.62 10.09
N TYR A 36 -15.15 -7.07 10.16
CA TYR A 36 -15.84 -7.35 11.43
C TYR A 36 -15.12 -8.36 12.33
N LYS A 37 -14.33 -9.28 11.75
CA LYS A 37 -13.55 -10.28 12.51
C LYS A 37 -12.24 -9.73 13.07
N PHE A 38 -11.82 -8.55 12.64
CA PHE A 38 -10.54 -7.95 13.00
C PHE A 38 -10.73 -6.99 14.16
N THR A 39 -10.94 -7.57 15.34
CA THR A 39 -11.20 -6.84 16.60
C THR A 39 -9.96 -6.60 17.44
N ARG A 40 -8.80 -7.16 17.04
CA ARG A 40 -7.55 -7.06 17.81
C ARG A 40 -6.75 -5.81 17.43
N PRO A 41 -6.19 -5.07 18.41
CA PRO A 41 -5.42 -3.84 18.15
C PRO A 41 -4.18 -4.04 17.28
N MET A 42 -3.56 -5.23 17.31
CA MET A 42 -2.30 -5.49 16.63
C MET A 42 -2.43 -5.67 15.10
N PHE A 43 -3.65 -5.71 14.56
CA PHE A 43 -3.87 -5.78 13.11
C PHE A 43 -4.83 -4.69 12.68
N MET A 44 -4.26 -3.51 12.45
CA MET A 44 -5.02 -2.30 12.15
C MET A 44 -5.57 -2.35 10.72
N LEU A 45 -6.90 -2.44 10.63
CA LEU A 45 -7.65 -2.27 9.39
C LEU A 45 -8.36 -0.91 9.35
N PRO A 46 -8.77 -0.44 8.17
CA PRO A 46 -9.61 0.74 8.06
C PRO A 46 -10.94 0.55 8.81
N LYS A 47 -11.50 1.64 9.35
CA LYS A 47 -12.82 1.63 10.00
C LYS A 47 -13.93 1.60 8.93
N ALA A 48 -14.12 0.46 8.28
CA ALA A 48 -15.13 0.22 7.25
C ALA A 48 -15.49 -1.26 7.23
N ASP A 49 -16.71 -1.65 6.82
CA ASP A 49 -17.18 -3.05 6.83
C ASP A 49 -16.36 -3.99 5.92
N LEU A 50 -15.86 -3.43 4.82
CA LEU A 50 -15.01 -4.09 3.85
C LEU A 50 -13.72 -3.28 3.66
N ALA A 51 -12.62 -4.00 3.46
CA ALA A 51 -11.36 -3.44 3.01
C ALA A 51 -10.83 -4.22 1.80
N LEU A 52 -10.23 -3.52 0.84
CA LEU A 52 -9.41 -4.14 -0.19
C LEU A 52 -7.97 -4.25 0.32
N ASN A 53 -7.45 -5.47 0.37
CA ASN A 53 -6.03 -5.68 0.58
C ASN A 53 -5.28 -5.66 -0.76
N ILE A 54 -4.22 -4.88 -0.79
CA ILE A 54 -3.40 -4.60 -1.97
C ILE A 54 -1.95 -4.90 -1.65
N TRP A 55 -1.35 -5.79 -2.44
CA TRP A 55 0.08 -6.10 -2.42
C TRP A 55 0.68 -5.73 -3.77
N LEU A 56 1.62 -4.78 -3.78
CA LEU A 56 2.36 -4.39 -4.98
C LEU A 56 3.80 -4.87 -4.83
N PHE A 57 4.27 -5.71 -5.73
CA PHE A 57 5.62 -6.27 -5.66
C PHE A 57 6.49 -5.65 -6.74
N ARG A 58 7.43 -4.81 -6.30
CA ARG A 58 8.40 -4.15 -7.17
C ARG A 58 9.78 -4.79 -7.04
N ARG A 59 10.59 -4.71 -8.09
CA ARG A 59 12.01 -5.11 -8.05
C ARG A 59 12.89 -3.98 -8.57
N VAL A 60 14.04 -3.80 -7.93
CA VAL A 60 15.14 -2.97 -8.44
C VAL A 60 16.30 -3.94 -8.72
N PRO A 61 16.85 -3.98 -9.95
CA PRO A 61 18.02 -4.79 -10.24
C PRO A 61 19.18 -4.44 -9.31
N ILE A 62 19.85 -5.45 -8.74
CA ILE A 62 20.97 -5.24 -7.80
C ILE A 62 22.13 -4.47 -8.46
N ALA A 63 22.30 -4.62 -9.78
CA ALA A 63 23.29 -3.90 -10.57
C ALA A 63 23.01 -2.38 -10.65
N ASP A 64 21.78 -1.94 -10.36
CA ASP A 64 21.33 -0.56 -10.52
C ASP A 64 20.98 0.06 -9.16
N LYS A 65 22.01 0.26 -8.33
CA LYS A 65 21.87 0.84 -6.99
C LYS A 65 21.36 2.28 -7.01
N SER A 66 21.56 3.01 -8.12
CA SER A 66 21.07 4.38 -8.33
C SER A 66 19.55 4.49 -8.28
N ARG A 67 18.83 3.43 -8.64
CA ARG A 67 17.36 3.42 -8.68
C ARG A 67 16.69 3.04 -7.36
N TYR A 68 17.48 2.60 -6.38
CA TYR A 68 16.95 2.21 -5.07
C TYR A 68 16.30 3.40 -4.32
N PRO A 69 16.92 4.59 -4.24
CA PRO A 69 16.29 5.76 -3.62
C PRO A 69 14.96 6.17 -4.27
N GLU A 70 14.87 6.10 -5.60
CA GLU A 70 13.65 6.39 -6.34
C GLU A 70 12.53 5.40 -6.00
N ALA A 71 12.85 4.11 -5.91
CA ALA A 71 11.91 3.08 -5.50
C ALA A 71 11.40 3.31 -4.06
N VAL A 72 12.29 3.73 -3.14
CA VAL A 72 11.90 4.10 -1.77
C VAL A 72 10.98 5.32 -1.75
N ALA A 73 11.29 6.35 -2.55
CA ALA A 73 10.45 7.54 -2.68
C ALA A 73 9.05 7.20 -3.23
N ALA A 74 8.96 6.30 -4.21
CA ALA A 74 7.69 5.82 -4.75
C ALA A 74 6.86 5.07 -3.69
N VAL A 75 7.48 4.22 -2.87
CA VAL A 75 6.79 3.54 -1.76
C VAL A 75 6.30 4.53 -0.70
N ARG A 76 7.10 5.57 -0.37
CA ARG A 76 6.69 6.64 0.55
C ARG A 76 5.49 7.42 0.03
N SER A 77 5.51 7.85 -1.23
CA SER A 77 4.36 8.56 -1.81
C SER A 77 3.12 7.67 -1.86
N LEU A 78 3.28 6.38 -2.13
CA LEU A 78 2.16 5.43 -2.08
C LEU A 78 1.60 5.30 -0.65
N ALA A 79 2.46 5.22 0.37
CA ALA A 79 2.07 5.18 1.78
C ALA A 79 1.24 6.40 2.19
N GLU A 80 1.70 7.61 1.85
CA GLU A 80 0.96 8.86 2.13
C GLU A 80 -0.46 8.83 1.53
N ARG A 81 -0.58 8.30 0.31
CA ARG A 81 -1.86 8.22 -0.38
C ARG A 81 -2.79 7.16 0.19
N VAL A 82 -2.24 6.04 0.69
CA VAL A 82 -3.02 5.06 1.46
C VAL A 82 -3.64 5.74 2.68
N LEU A 83 -2.85 6.53 3.41
CA LEU A 83 -3.32 7.26 4.59
C LEU A 83 -4.37 8.32 4.22
N ALA A 84 -4.17 9.07 3.13
CA ALA A 84 -5.14 10.03 2.62
C ALA A 84 -6.48 9.37 2.24
N ALA A 85 -6.45 8.12 1.76
CA ALA A 85 -7.64 7.31 1.48
C ALA A 85 -8.26 6.66 2.74
N SER A 86 -7.88 7.09 3.95
CA SER A 86 -8.27 6.46 5.23
C SER A 86 -7.88 4.99 5.34
N GLY A 87 -6.88 4.57 4.57
CA GLY A 87 -6.34 3.22 4.55
C GLY A 87 -5.37 2.94 5.71
N LYS A 88 -4.87 1.70 5.74
CA LYS A 88 -3.86 1.22 6.69
C LYS A 88 -2.72 0.54 5.96
N ILE A 89 -1.50 0.76 6.43
CA ILE A 89 -0.30 0.17 5.86
C ILE A 89 0.07 -1.07 6.67
N TYR A 90 0.40 -2.16 5.99
CA TYR A 90 0.95 -3.34 6.65
C TYR A 90 2.46 -3.12 6.86
N PRO A 91 3.03 -3.33 8.06
CA PRO A 91 4.38 -2.91 8.42
C PRO A 91 5.54 -3.32 7.49
N PRO A 92 5.52 -4.47 6.78
CA PRO A 92 6.56 -4.79 5.79
C PRO A 92 6.58 -3.87 4.55
N TYR A 93 5.54 -3.06 4.36
CA TYR A 93 5.44 -2.03 3.33
C TYR A 93 5.63 -0.61 3.87
N ALA A 94 5.83 -0.48 5.19
CA ALA A 94 6.20 0.78 5.78
C ALA A 94 7.64 1.12 5.34
N PRO A 95 7.90 2.26 4.69
CA PRO A 95 9.24 2.83 4.75
C PRO A 95 9.59 2.97 6.23
N TYR A 96 10.84 2.71 6.66
CA TYR A 96 11.27 2.80 8.06
C TYR A 96 10.56 3.95 8.79
N PHE A 97 9.51 3.59 9.51
CA PHE A 97 8.66 4.51 10.25
C PHE A 97 9.36 4.71 11.59
N THR A 98 9.67 5.97 11.88
CA THR A 98 10.10 6.35 13.21
C THR A 98 8.94 6.11 14.18
N GLN A 99 9.21 5.97 15.49
CA GLN A 99 8.19 5.66 16.49
C GLN A 99 6.89 6.53 16.42
N PRO A 100 6.94 7.82 16.03
CA PRO A 100 5.74 8.65 15.83
C PRO A 100 4.84 8.26 14.65
N ASP A 101 5.35 7.47 13.71
CA ASP A 101 4.63 7.05 12.49
C ASP A 101 3.80 5.77 12.70
N TRP A 102 3.80 5.22 13.93
CA TRP A 102 3.09 4.00 14.33
C TRP A 102 1.75 4.28 15.01
#